data_AF-W1TZ71-F1
#
_entry.id   AF-W1TZ71-F1
#
_cell.length_a   1.000
_cell.length_b   1.000
_cell.length_c   1.000
_cell.angle_alpha   90.00
_cell.angle_beta   90.00
_cell.angle_gamma   90.00
#
_symmetry.space_group_name_H-M   'P 1'
#
loop_
_entity.id
_entity.type
_entity.pdbx_description
1 polymer ?
#
loop_
_entity_poly.entity_id
_entity_poly.type
_entity_poly.pdbx_seq_one_letter_code
_entity_poly.pdbx_strand_id
1 'polypeptide(L)'
;MKKGCIGCLGVLGVLLLAALGAVLYFGPNDDIYLLPPSPEQYAKSALNKMNSALYIDENWSQEKEKTLKEVKSAKTYADTYPILKKMTKLSGGKHSYFYTPKEFKTSQKEESQLPVVKNENGILYLKLPPFMGNEKEAKAYQTILNRALTKETYKGVIVDLENNSGGNMYPMIGGLAAYFA
;
A
#
# COMPACT_ATOMS: atom_id res chain seq x y z
N MET A 1 3.52 -37.72 -40.76
CA MET A 1 3.34 -37.15 -39.40
C MET A 1 3.82 -35.69 -39.28
N LYS A 2 3.50 -34.78 -40.22
CA LYS A 2 3.97 -33.37 -40.17
C LYS A 2 2.85 -32.30 -40.11
N LYS A 3 1.65 -32.60 -40.62
CA LYS A 3 0.54 -31.62 -40.70
C LYS A 3 -0.14 -31.35 -39.34
N GLY A 4 -0.21 -32.35 -38.45
CA GLY A 4 -0.81 -32.19 -37.11
C GLY A 4 0.01 -31.33 -36.13
N CYS A 5 1.34 -31.38 -36.22
CA CYS A 5 2.23 -30.55 -35.40
C CYS A 5 2.18 -29.06 -35.80
N ILE A 6 2.06 -28.76 -37.09
CA ILE A 6 1.99 -27.38 -37.59
C ILE A 6 0.66 -26.72 -37.20
N GLY A 7 -0.45 -27.47 -37.25
CA GLY A 7 -1.75 -26.98 -36.77
C GLY A 7 -1.78 -26.69 -35.27
N CYS A 8 -1.19 -27.57 -34.45
CA CYS A 8 -1.08 -27.33 -33.00
C CYS A 8 -0.20 -26.13 -32.68
N LEU A 9 0.94 -25.95 -33.38
CA LEU A 9 1.81 -24.78 -33.21
C LEU A 9 1.12 -23.47 -33.63
N GLY A 10 0.31 -23.50 -34.68
CA GLY A 10 -0.48 -22.34 -35.12
C GLY A 10 -1.53 -21.93 -34.08
N VAL A 11 -2.28 -22.89 -33.53
CA VAL A 11 -3.26 -22.64 -32.47
C VAL A 11 -2.59 -22.11 -31.21
N LEU A 12 -1.46 -22.70 -30.80
CA LEU A 12 -0.65 -22.19 -29.68
C LEU A 12 -0.17 -20.75 -29.91
N GLY A 13 0.30 -20.43 -31.11
CA GLY A 13 0.71 -19.07 -31.47
C GLY A 13 -0.41 -18.06 -31.35
N VAL A 14 -1.61 -18.39 -31.85
CA VAL A 14 -2.79 -17.52 -31.74
C VAL A 14 -3.21 -17.33 -30.28
N LEU A 15 -3.21 -18.41 -29.48
CA LEU A 15 -3.52 -18.33 -28.06
C LEU A 15 -2.51 -17.47 -27.28
N LEU A 16 -1.22 -17.59 -27.59
CA LEU A 16 -0.17 -16.77 -26.98
C LEU A 16 -0.34 -15.28 -27.35
N LEU A 17 -0.67 -14.97 -28.61
CA LEU A 17 -0.94 -13.60 -29.04
C LEU A 17 -2.21 -13.03 -28.39
N ALA A 18 -3.26 -13.85 -28.25
CA ALA A 18 -4.48 -13.45 -27.56
C ALA A 18 -4.23 -13.20 -26.06
N ALA A 19 -3.46 -14.06 -25.39
CA ALA A 19 -3.05 -13.88 -24.01
C ALA A 19 -2.16 -12.63 -23.84
N LEU A 20 -1.20 -12.42 -24.74
CA LEU A 20 -0.36 -11.23 -24.76
C LEU A 20 -1.21 -9.96 -24.95
N GLY A 21 -2.16 -9.98 -25.89
CA GLY A 21 -3.11 -8.89 -26.12
C GLY A 21 -3.97 -8.61 -24.88
N ALA A 22 -4.45 -9.66 -24.21
CA ALA A 22 -5.19 -9.52 -22.96
C ALA A 22 -4.33 -8.91 -21.84
N VAL A 23 -3.07 -9.33 -21.68
CA VAL A 23 -2.14 -8.75 -20.70
C VAL A 23 -1.85 -7.28 -21.01
N LEU A 24 -1.64 -6.93 -22.28
CA LEU A 24 -1.40 -5.54 -22.69
C LEU A 24 -2.62 -4.64 -22.51
N TYR A 25 -3.83 -5.18 -22.68
CA TYR A 25 -5.07 -4.43 -22.58
C TYR A 25 -5.62 -4.32 -21.15
N PHE A 26 -5.66 -5.43 -20.41
CA PHE A 26 -6.23 -5.50 -19.06
C PHE A 26 -5.18 -5.30 -17.97
N GLY A 27 -3.95 -5.76 -18.17
CA GLY A 27 -2.88 -5.72 -17.17
C GLY A 27 -2.64 -4.35 -16.53
N PRO A 28 -2.63 -3.23 -17.29
CA PRO A 28 -2.44 -1.90 -16.72
C PRO A 28 -3.47 -1.47 -15.66
N ASN A 29 -4.70 -2.00 -15.72
CA ASN A 29 -5.72 -1.71 -14.71
C ASN A 29 -5.42 -2.37 -13.36
N ASP A 30 -4.67 -3.48 -13.39
CA ASP A 30 -4.28 -4.28 -12.22
C ASP A 30 -2.78 -4.13 -11.89
N ASP A 31 -2.16 -3.03 -12.35
CA ASP A 31 -0.73 -2.73 -12.18
C ASP A 31 0.25 -3.76 -12.80
N ILE A 32 -0.21 -4.56 -13.77
CA ILE A 32 0.61 -5.52 -14.51
C ILE A 32 1.09 -4.89 -15.82
N TYR A 33 2.41 -4.67 -15.93
CA TYR A 33 3.02 -4.03 -17.08
C TYR A 33 4.17 -4.88 -17.66
N LEU A 34 4.10 -5.21 -18.95
CA LEU A 34 5.20 -5.88 -19.67
C LEU A 34 6.32 -4.91 -20.03
N LEU A 35 5.97 -3.64 -20.26
CA LEU A 35 6.88 -2.52 -20.47
C LEU A 35 6.47 -1.40 -19.51
N PRO A 36 7.42 -0.63 -18.94
CA PRO A 36 7.08 0.50 -18.08
C PRO A 36 6.08 1.44 -18.77
N PRO A 37 5.02 1.89 -18.07
CA PRO A 37 4.03 2.78 -18.66
C PRO A 37 4.66 4.12 -19.03
N SER A 38 4.05 4.84 -19.99
CA SER A 38 4.40 6.25 -20.18
C SER A 38 4.04 7.08 -18.94
N PRO A 39 4.63 8.28 -18.74
CA PRO A 39 4.21 9.19 -17.67
C PRO A 39 2.71 9.52 -17.70
N GLU A 40 2.12 9.65 -18.89
CA GLU A 40 0.68 9.84 -19.05
C GLU A 40 -0.11 8.63 -18.55
N GLN A 41 0.29 7.41 -18.92
CA GLN A 41 -0.36 6.19 -18.47
C GLN A 41 -0.22 5.98 -16.96
N TYR A 42 0.95 6.29 -16.39
CA TYR A 42 1.20 6.29 -14.95
C TYR A 42 0.22 7.23 -14.21
N ALA A 43 0.12 8.49 -14.67
CA ALA A 43 -0.79 9.46 -14.08
C ALA A 43 -2.26 9.05 -14.24
N LYS A 44 -2.64 8.53 -15.41
CA LYS A 44 -4.00 8.03 -15.67
C LYS A 44 -4.38 6.89 -14.73
N SER A 45 -3.48 5.93 -14.51
CA SER A 45 -3.71 4.83 -13.56
C SER A 45 -3.89 5.36 -12.14
N ALA A 46 -3.02 6.28 -11.70
CA ALA A 46 -3.14 6.91 -10.38
C ALA A 46 -4.49 7.65 -10.20
N LEU A 47 -4.90 8.46 -11.18
CA LEU A 47 -6.19 9.16 -11.16
C LEU A 47 -7.39 8.22 -11.19
N ASN A 48 -7.28 7.06 -11.86
CA ASN A 48 -8.35 6.05 -11.85
C ASN A 48 -8.55 5.44 -10.46
N LYS A 49 -7.46 5.18 -9.73
CA LYS A 49 -7.53 4.70 -8.33
C LYS A 49 -8.21 5.70 -7.40
N MET A 50 -8.13 7.00 -7.71
CA MET A 50 -8.77 8.05 -6.93
C MET A 50 -10.29 8.08 -7.12
N ASN A 51 -10.87 7.47 -8.17
CA ASN A 51 -12.31 7.51 -8.47
C ASN A 51 -13.22 6.94 -7.36
N SER A 52 -12.68 6.14 -6.45
CA SER A 52 -13.42 5.57 -5.30
C SER A 52 -13.17 6.34 -4.00
N ALA A 53 -12.47 7.47 -4.06
CA ALA A 53 -12.12 8.24 -2.87
C ALA A 53 -13.35 8.96 -2.27
N LEU A 54 -13.32 9.13 -0.94
CA LEU A 54 -14.47 9.56 -0.13
C LEU A 54 -14.95 11.00 -0.42
N TYR A 55 -14.06 11.89 -0.86
CA TYR A 55 -14.34 13.33 -1.00
C TYR A 55 -14.50 13.76 -2.46
N ILE A 56 -14.82 12.83 -3.36
CA ILE A 56 -15.19 13.16 -4.74
C ILE A 56 -16.51 13.94 -4.75
N ASP A 57 -16.51 15.06 -5.45
CA ASP A 57 -17.68 15.91 -5.70
C ASP A 57 -18.08 15.87 -7.19
N GLU A 58 -19.09 16.65 -7.56
CA GLU A 58 -19.55 16.78 -8.95
C GLU A 58 -18.47 17.30 -9.92
N ASN A 59 -17.46 18.02 -9.41
CA ASN A 59 -16.39 18.63 -10.22
C ASN A 59 -15.25 17.65 -10.52
N TRP A 60 -15.19 16.51 -9.84
CA TRP A 60 -14.11 15.53 -9.98
C TRP A 60 -13.83 15.12 -11.43
N SER A 61 -14.87 14.84 -12.21
CA SER A 61 -14.72 14.41 -13.60
C SER A 61 -14.02 15.47 -14.45
N GLN A 62 -14.35 16.75 -14.23
CA GLN A 62 -13.76 17.88 -14.94
C GLN A 62 -12.29 18.10 -14.52
N GLU A 63 -12.01 18.09 -13.21
CA GLU A 63 -10.64 18.25 -12.70
C GLU A 63 -9.73 17.09 -13.14
N LYS A 64 -10.27 15.87 -13.19
CA LYS A 64 -9.57 14.70 -13.74
C LYS A 64 -9.25 14.86 -15.22
N GLU A 65 -10.21 15.28 -16.04
CA GLU A 65 -9.97 15.47 -17.48
C GLU A 65 -8.93 16.58 -17.74
N LYS A 66 -9.02 17.68 -16.99
CA LYS A 66 -8.03 18.76 -17.03
C LYS A 66 -6.64 18.27 -16.65
N THR A 67 -6.53 17.49 -15.57
CA THR A 67 -5.27 16.89 -15.15
C THR A 67 -4.71 15.95 -16.22
N LEU A 68 -5.55 15.12 -16.84
CA LEU A 68 -5.13 14.23 -17.93
C LEU A 68 -4.56 14.99 -19.13
N LYS A 69 -5.09 16.18 -19.44
CA LYS A 69 -4.53 17.04 -20.50
C LYS A 69 -3.16 17.62 -20.09
N GLU A 70 -2.99 18.03 -18.85
CA GLU A 70 -1.75 18.60 -18.31
C GLU A 70 -0.59 17.58 -18.36
N VAL A 71 -0.84 16.35 -17.91
CA VAL A 71 0.20 15.31 -17.82
C VAL A 71 0.63 14.72 -19.17
N LYS A 72 -0.04 15.04 -20.28
CA LYS A 72 0.41 14.63 -21.63
C LYS A 72 1.79 15.14 -22.00
N SER A 73 2.18 16.28 -21.43
CA SER A 73 3.48 16.89 -21.66
C SER A 73 4.59 16.35 -20.75
N ALA A 74 4.25 15.49 -19.78
CA ALA A 74 5.20 14.90 -18.84
C ALA A 74 6.19 13.98 -19.56
N LYS A 75 7.49 14.16 -19.26
CA LYS A 75 8.58 13.35 -19.83
C LYS A 75 9.03 12.25 -18.87
N THR A 76 8.80 12.46 -17.58
CA THR A 76 9.16 11.54 -16.51
C THR A 76 7.99 11.35 -15.55
N TYR A 77 8.02 10.28 -14.74
CA TYR A 77 7.04 10.12 -13.65
C TYR A 77 7.12 11.27 -12.65
N ALA A 78 8.32 11.81 -12.41
CA ALA A 78 8.51 12.89 -11.45
C ALA A 78 7.73 14.15 -11.82
N ASP A 79 7.58 14.41 -13.12
CA ASP A 79 6.80 15.54 -13.65
C ASP A 79 5.31 15.43 -13.27
N THR A 80 4.82 14.21 -13.02
CA THR A 80 3.41 13.95 -12.65
C THR A 80 3.16 14.10 -11.15
N TYR A 81 4.19 14.03 -10.30
CA TYR A 81 4.02 13.96 -8.85
C TYR A 81 3.33 15.18 -8.23
N PRO A 82 3.64 16.43 -8.62
CA PRO A 82 2.99 17.60 -8.02
C PRO A 82 1.47 17.59 -8.23
N ILE A 83 1.01 17.31 -9.46
CA ILE A 83 -0.41 17.32 -9.78
C ILE A 83 -1.11 16.09 -9.17
N LEU A 84 -0.47 14.93 -9.14
CA LEU A 84 -1.02 13.75 -8.48
C LEU A 84 -1.14 13.93 -6.96
N LYS A 85 -0.20 14.63 -6.30
CA LYS A 85 -0.32 15.01 -4.88
C LYS A 85 -1.53 15.89 -4.64
N LYS A 86 -1.74 16.91 -5.49
CA LYS A 86 -2.91 17.78 -5.42
C LYS A 86 -4.21 16.99 -5.59
N MET A 87 -4.30 16.18 -6.65
CA MET A 87 -5.50 15.39 -6.95
C MET A 87 -5.82 14.37 -5.85
N THR A 88 -4.79 13.76 -5.25
CA THR A 88 -4.97 12.86 -4.11
C THR A 88 -5.59 13.55 -2.90
N LYS A 89 -5.15 14.79 -2.60
CA LYS A 89 -5.73 15.58 -1.50
C LYS A 89 -7.14 16.06 -1.83
N LEU A 90 -7.39 16.43 -3.09
CA LEU A 90 -8.71 16.83 -3.56
C LEU A 90 -9.72 15.69 -3.41
N SER A 91 -9.40 14.49 -3.90
CA SER A 91 -10.34 13.37 -3.93
C SER A 91 -10.51 12.66 -2.58
N GLY A 92 -9.46 12.62 -1.76
CA GLY A 92 -9.42 11.78 -0.56
C GLY A 92 -9.20 12.52 0.76
N GLY A 93 -8.94 13.83 0.71
CA GLY A 93 -8.88 14.67 1.90
C GLY A 93 -7.62 14.47 2.76
N LYS A 94 -7.76 14.74 4.07
CA LYS A 94 -6.61 14.84 5.00
C LYS A 94 -5.79 13.55 5.09
N HIS A 95 -6.45 12.39 5.04
CA HIS A 95 -5.81 11.07 5.20
C HIS A 95 -5.35 10.41 3.88
N SER A 96 -5.49 11.09 2.74
CA SER A 96 -4.99 10.57 1.46
C SER A 96 -3.66 11.20 1.08
N TYR A 97 -2.69 10.39 0.69
CA TYR A 97 -1.33 10.83 0.42
C TYR A 97 -0.81 10.16 -0.85
N PHE A 98 -0.04 10.92 -1.62
CA PHE A 98 0.75 10.40 -2.72
C PHE A 98 2.22 10.43 -2.29
N TYR A 99 2.82 9.26 -2.16
CA TYR A 99 4.23 9.11 -1.83
C TYR A 99 5.03 8.84 -3.10
N THR A 100 6.07 9.64 -3.31
CA THR A 100 7.11 9.31 -4.28
C THR A 100 7.92 8.09 -3.81
N PRO A 101 8.64 7.40 -4.71
CA PRO A 101 9.49 6.28 -4.32
C PRO A 101 10.51 6.62 -3.22
N LYS A 102 11.02 7.87 -3.20
CA LYS A 102 11.96 8.36 -2.19
C LYS A 102 11.27 8.58 -0.84
N GLU A 103 10.10 9.23 -0.84
CA GLU A 103 9.34 9.48 0.39
C GLU A 103 8.90 8.17 1.05
N PHE A 104 8.41 7.21 0.26
CA PHE A 104 7.97 5.91 0.78
C PHE A 104 9.08 5.09 1.44
N LYS A 105 10.28 5.07 0.83
CA LYS A 105 11.44 4.39 1.44
C LYS A 105 11.89 5.03 2.74
N THR A 106 11.74 6.35 2.86
CA THR A 106 12.13 7.10 4.06
C THR A 106 11.15 6.81 5.19
N SER A 107 9.84 6.89 4.92
CA SER A 107 8.80 6.66 5.94
C SER A 107 8.85 5.25 6.55
N GLN A 108 9.05 4.20 5.73
CA GLN A 108 9.15 2.83 6.24
C GLN A 108 10.28 2.65 7.26
N LYS A 109 11.42 3.32 7.04
CA LYS A 109 12.59 3.19 7.92
C LYS A 109 12.37 3.86 9.29
N GLU A 110 11.70 5.00 9.31
CA GLU A 110 11.44 5.77 10.54
C GLU A 110 10.38 5.10 11.43
N GLU A 111 9.43 4.39 10.82
CA GLU A 111 8.27 3.80 11.49
C GLU A 111 8.45 2.30 11.82
N SER A 112 9.67 1.76 11.92
CA SER A 112 9.90 0.32 12.21
C SER A 112 10.44 0.06 13.62
N GLN A 113 9.75 0.57 14.64
CA GLN A 113 10.14 0.42 16.04
C GLN A 113 9.47 -0.80 16.69
N LEU A 114 10.14 -1.44 17.64
CA LEU A 114 9.59 -2.55 18.41
C LEU A 114 8.91 -2.06 19.70
N PRO A 115 7.91 -2.80 20.22
CA PRO A 115 7.24 -2.45 21.46
C PRO A 115 8.19 -2.46 22.65
N VAL A 116 7.91 -1.59 23.62
CA VAL A 116 8.59 -1.59 24.92
C VAL A 116 7.63 -2.13 25.98
N VAL A 117 8.12 -3.07 26.78
CA VAL A 117 7.35 -3.73 27.84
C VAL A 117 8.03 -3.46 29.17
N LYS A 118 7.24 -3.07 30.17
CA LYS A 118 7.67 -2.94 31.57
C LYS A 118 6.59 -3.46 32.48
N ASN A 119 6.98 -4.09 33.59
CA ASN A 119 6.05 -4.49 34.64
C ASN A 119 6.51 -3.90 35.96
N GLU A 120 5.79 -2.90 36.41
CA GLU A 120 6.14 -2.11 37.58
C GLU A 120 4.99 -2.22 38.59
N ASN A 121 5.29 -2.78 39.76
CA ASN A 121 4.32 -2.96 40.86
C ASN A 121 3.03 -3.70 40.45
N GLY A 122 3.12 -4.63 39.49
CA GLY A 122 1.99 -5.40 38.99
C GLY A 122 1.13 -4.68 37.96
N ILE A 123 1.60 -3.55 37.41
CA ILE A 123 1.00 -2.92 36.23
C ILE A 123 1.89 -3.18 35.03
N LEU A 124 1.35 -3.85 34.02
CA LEU A 124 2.02 -4.13 32.76
C LEU A 124 1.87 -2.93 31.82
N TYR A 125 2.95 -2.20 31.60
CA TYR A 125 3.01 -1.09 30.67
C TYR A 125 3.53 -1.56 29.31
N LEU A 126 2.73 -1.33 28.27
CA LEU A 126 2.99 -1.70 26.88
C LEU A 126 3.02 -0.44 26.02
N LYS A 127 4.20 0.01 25.60
CA LYS A 127 4.32 1.11 24.63
C LYS A 127 4.31 0.54 23.23
N LEU A 128 3.31 0.95 22.44
CA LEU A 128 3.10 0.54 21.06
C LEU A 128 3.53 1.68 20.13
N PRO A 129 4.73 1.64 19.53
CA PRO A 129 5.16 2.64 18.56
C PRO A 129 4.47 2.46 17.20
N PRO A 130 4.60 3.42 16.25
CA PRO A 130 4.18 3.18 14.87
C PRO A 130 4.94 2.00 14.25
N PHE A 131 4.31 1.33 13.27
CA PHE A 131 4.88 0.14 12.65
C PHE A 131 4.63 0.09 11.13
N MET A 132 5.70 0.14 10.32
CA MET A 132 5.68 -0.07 8.86
C MET A 132 6.75 -1.06 8.37
N GLY A 133 7.24 -1.90 9.30
CA GLY A 133 8.29 -2.89 9.03
C GLY A 133 7.82 -4.09 8.20
N ASN A 134 8.78 -4.98 7.91
CA ASN A 134 8.54 -6.20 7.16
C ASN A 134 7.92 -7.31 8.04
N GLU A 135 7.62 -8.46 7.44
CA GLU A 135 6.98 -9.60 8.12
C GLU A 135 7.77 -10.14 9.32
N LYS A 136 9.11 -10.19 9.22
CA LYS A 136 9.97 -10.64 10.34
C LYS A 136 9.87 -9.68 11.52
N GLU A 137 9.88 -8.38 11.25
CA GLU A 137 9.72 -7.33 12.27
C GLU A 137 8.30 -7.35 12.85
N ALA A 138 7.28 -7.58 12.02
CA ALA A 138 5.89 -7.70 12.46
C ALA A 138 5.71 -8.88 13.43
N LYS A 139 6.31 -10.03 13.12
CA LYS A 139 6.31 -11.20 13.99
C LYS A 139 7.03 -10.93 15.32
N ALA A 140 8.15 -10.20 15.29
CA ALA A 140 8.86 -9.80 16.51
C ALA A 140 8.00 -8.88 17.37
N TYR A 141 7.36 -7.87 16.76
CA TYR A 141 6.42 -6.95 17.43
C TYR A 141 5.30 -7.73 18.15
N GLN A 142 4.64 -8.66 17.44
CA GLN A 142 3.58 -9.50 18.01
C GLN A 142 4.09 -10.39 19.15
N THR A 143 5.24 -11.02 18.96
CA THR A 143 5.82 -11.95 19.94
C THR A 143 6.16 -11.23 21.26
N ILE A 144 6.68 -10.00 21.19
CA ILE A 144 7.01 -9.20 22.37
C ILE A 144 5.74 -8.94 23.20
N LEU A 145 4.69 -8.41 22.56
CA LEU A 145 3.43 -8.09 23.24
C LEU A 145 2.72 -9.34 23.76
N ASN A 146 2.60 -10.37 22.93
CA ASN A 146 1.91 -11.61 23.32
C ASN A 146 2.62 -12.30 24.50
N ARG A 147 3.95 -12.34 24.48
CA ARG A 147 4.73 -12.91 25.59
C ARG A 147 4.54 -12.14 26.89
N ALA A 148 4.51 -10.81 26.82
CA ALA A 148 4.26 -9.97 27.99
C ALA A 148 2.87 -10.26 28.61
N LEU A 149 1.83 -10.30 27.76
CA LEU A 149 0.45 -10.53 28.18
C LEU A 149 0.20 -11.96 28.70
N THR A 150 0.91 -12.97 28.20
CA THR A 150 0.64 -14.38 28.54
C THR A 150 1.55 -14.96 29.61
N LYS A 151 2.75 -14.39 29.82
CA LYS A 151 3.75 -14.97 30.73
C LYS A 151 4.00 -14.16 31.99
N GLU A 152 3.66 -12.89 31.99
CA GLU A 152 3.86 -12.05 33.17
C GLU A 152 2.65 -12.09 34.09
N THR A 153 2.91 -11.96 35.40
CA THR A 153 1.84 -11.73 36.38
C THR A 153 1.63 -10.24 36.54
N TYR A 154 0.41 -9.78 36.34
CA TYR A 154 0.00 -8.39 36.49
C TYR A 154 -1.46 -8.30 36.94
N LYS A 155 -1.84 -7.15 37.48
CA LYS A 155 -3.18 -6.82 37.98
C LYS A 155 -3.90 -5.83 37.08
N GLY A 156 -3.17 -5.16 36.19
CA GLY A 156 -3.69 -4.20 35.22
C GLY A 156 -2.70 -3.97 34.09
N VAL A 157 -3.19 -3.40 33.00
CA VAL A 157 -2.42 -3.11 31.79
C VAL A 157 -2.60 -1.64 31.42
N ILE A 158 -1.50 -0.98 31.07
CA ILE A 158 -1.50 0.33 30.42
C ILE A 158 -0.97 0.14 29.00
N VAL A 159 -1.79 0.48 28.01
CA VAL A 159 -1.39 0.50 26.60
C VAL A 159 -1.09 1.95 26.23
N ASP A 160 0.19 2.26 26.10
CA ASP A 160 0.66 3.58 25.69
C ASP A 160 0.72 3.66 24.15
N LEU A 161 -0.13 4.53 23.60
CA LEU A 161 -0.21 4.87 22.17
C LEU A 161 0.33 6.29 21.88
N GLU A 162 0.96 6.94 22.86
CA GLU A 162 1.55 8.26 22.67
C GLU A 162 2.59 8.22 21.56
N ASN A 163 2.47 9.15 20.61
CA ASN A 163 3.29 9.24 19.40
C ASN A 163 3.17 8.03 18.43
N ASN A 164 2.11 7.22 18.57
CA ASN A 164 1.77 6.20 17.57
C ASN A 164 0.98 6.84 16.42
N SER A 165 1.64 7.05 15.28
CA SER A 165 1.02 7.56 14.05
C SER A 165 0.31 6.49 13.21
N GLY A 166 0.30 5.22 13.65
CA GLY A 166 -0.29 4.09 12.96
C GLY A 166 0.70 3.30 12.11
N GLY A 167 0.28 2.96 10.90
CA GLY A 167 1.00 2.09 9.97
C GLY A 167 0.29 0.75 9.75
N ASN A 168 1.05 -0.32 9.60
CA ASN A 168 0.53 -1.68 9.51
C ASN A 168 -0.06 -2.11 10.86
N MET A 169 -1.40 -2.16 10.91
CA MET A 169 -2.18 -2.50 12.09
C MET A 169 -2.11 -3.98 12.50
N TYR A 170 -1.73 -4.87 11.58
CA TYR A 170 -1.75 -6.32 11.80
C TYR A 170 -0.91 -6.77 13.01
N PRO A 171 0.37 -6.38 13.15
CA PRO A 171 1.15 -6.72 14.33
C PRO A 171 0.70 -6.04 15.61
N MET A 172 0.13 -4.83 15.52
CA MET A 172 -0.39 -4.10 16.68
C MET A 172 -1.57 -4.85 17.31
N ILE A 173 -2.57 -5.19 16.50
CA ILE A 173 -3.77 -5.90 16.97
C ILE A 173 -3.42 -7.34 17.34
N GLY A 174 -2.69 -8.05 16.47
CA GLY A 174 -2.32 -9.45 16.71
C GLY A 174 -1.45 -9.64 17.96
N GLY A 175 -0.60 -8.66 18.29
CA GLY A 175 0.21 -8.69 19.51
C GLY A 175 -0.61 -8.56 20.78
N LEU A 176 -1.73 -7.82 20.73
CA LEU A 176 -2.67 -7.64 21.85
C LEU A 176 -3.76 -8.71 21.91
N ALA A 177 -3.82 -9.65 20.95
CA ALA A 177 -4.90 -10.62 20.82
C ALA A 177 -5.16 -11.46 22.08
N ALA A 178 -4.12 -11.76 22.87
CA ALA A 178 -4.25 -12.50 24.13
C ALA A 178 -5.07 -11.76 25.21
N TYR A 179 -5.31 -10.46 25.03
CA TYR A 179 -6.17 -9.66 25.91
C TYR A 179 -7.64 -9.65 25.45
N PHE A 180 -7.90 -9.95 24.18
CA PHE A 180 -9.25 -9.95 23.59
C PHE A 180 -9.87 -11.37 23.49
N ALA A 181 -9.09 -12.40 23.82
CA ALA A 181 -9.48 -13.81 23.78
C ALA A 181 -9.91 -14.30 25.17
#